data_AF-A0A7G7MIS9-F1
#
_entry.id   AF-A0A7G7MIS9-F1
#
_cell.length_a   1.000
_cell.length_b   1.000
_cell.length_c   1.000
_cell.angle_alpha   90.00
_cell.angle_beta   90.00
_cell.angle_gamma   90.00
#
_symmetry.space_group_name_H-M   'P 1'
#
loop_
_entity.id
_entity.type
_entity.pdbx_description
1 polymer ?
#
loop_
_entity_poly.entity_id
_entity_poly.type
_entity_poly.pdbx_seq_one_letter_code
_entity_poly.pdbx_strand_id
1 'polypeptide(L)'
;MTAQLVGRTFAADLGQLQVRSTYESDTRMTFTVIRGAGMTTDGHTETVDVEIVEIRQQVYLVSWREATGATVVHVEDLANSTLHSNVTLDGRLYRLHGTVKEI
;
A
#
# COMPACT_ATOMS: atom_id res chain seq x y z
N MET A 1 8.63 11.93 10.07
CA MET A 1 7.75 13.01 9.59
C MET A 1 6.91 12.43 8.46
N THR A 2 5.63 12.10 8.68
CA THR A 2 4.73 11.45 7.70
C THR A 2 4.15 12.41 6.66
N ALA A 3 4.31 13.72 6.87
CA ALA A 3 3.78 14.78 6.01
C ALA A 3 4.23 14.72 4.54
N GLN A 4 5.27 13.94 4.20
CA GLN A 4 5.74 13.81 2.82
C GLN A 4 4.81 12.99 1.93
N LEU A 5 3.99 12.09 2.47
CA LEU A 5 3.08 11.25 1.68
C LEU A 5 1.72 11.93 1.45
N VAL A 6 1.31 12.79 2.37
CA VAL A 6 -0.02 13.41 2.37
C VAL A 6 -0.26 14.25 1.11
N GLY A 7 -1.44 14.05 0.50
CA GLY A 7 -1.85 14.70 -0.74
C GLY A 7 -1.26 14.08 -2.00
N ARG A 8 -0.49 13.00 -1.89
CA ARG A 8 0.18 12.34 -3.04
C ARG A 8 -0.47 11.01 -3.36
N THR A 9 -0.27 10.60 -4.61
CA THR A 9 -0.74 9.32 -5.13
C THR A 9 0.44 8.49 -5.61
N PHE A 10 0.45 7.22 -5.25
CA PHE A 10 1.49 6.28 -5.61
C PHE A 10 0.91 5.11 -6.38
N ALA A 11 1.59 4.70 -7.44
CA ALA A 11 1.32 3.45 -8.15
C ALA A 11 2.29 2.37 -7.69
N ALA A 12 1.74 1.30 -7.13
CA ALA A 12 2.44 0.07 -6.80
C ALA A 12 2.24 -0.97 -7.91
N ASP A 13 3.35 -1.54 -8.39
CA ASP A 13 3.34 -2.69 -9.30
C ASP A 13 4.09 -3.85 -8.65
N LEU A 14 3.33 -4.84 -8.17
CA LEU A 14 3.80 -6.06 -7.51
C LEU A 14 3.71 -7.27 -8.47
N GLY A 15 3.77 -7.02 -9.79
CA GLY A 15 3.65 -8.02 -10.84
C GLY A 15 2.19 -8.30 -11.20
N GLN A 16 1.58 -9.30 -10.56
CA GLN A 16 0.17 -9.63 -10.84
C GLN A 16 -0.81 -8.72 -10.08
N LEU A 17 -0.37 -8.13 -8.96
CA LEU A 17 -1.14 -7.16 -8.18
C LEU A 17 -0.66 -5.75 -8.49
N GLN A 18 -1.56 -4.88 -8.92
CA GLN A 18 -1.29 -3.47 -9.17
C GLN A 18 -2.30 -2.62 -8.39
N VAL A 19 -1.80 -1.64 -7.65
CA VAL A 19 -2.60 -0.81 -6.75
C VAL A 19 -2.20 0.64 -6.91
N ARG A 20 -3.18 1.53 -6.79
CA ARG A 20 -2.97 2.96 -6.66
C ARG A 20 -3.37 3.38 -5.26
N SER A 21 -2.52 4.10 -4.54
CA SER A 21 -2.78 4.57 -3.18
C SER A 21 -2.67 6.08 -3.12
N THR A 22 -3.73 6.75 -2.68
CA THR A 22 -3.77 8.19 -2.42
C THR A 22 -3.83 8.41 -0.92
N TYR A 23 -2.81 9.07 -0.37
CA TYR A 23 -2.75 9.40 1.05
C TYR A 23 -3.46 10.73 1.31
N GLU A 24 -4.65 10.69 1.90
CA GLU A 24 -5.48 11.88 2.16
C GLU A 24 -4.99 12.65 3.39
N SER A 25 -4.49 11.92 4.39
CA SER A 25 -3.87 12.45 5.59
C SER A 25 -2.75 11.52 6.05
N ASP A 26 -2.12 11.82 7.18
CA ASP A 26 -1.16 10.95 7.86
C ASP A 26 -1.79 9.68 8.46
N THR A 27 -3.12 9.60 8.43
CA THR A 27 -3.95 8.59 9.10
C THR A 27 -4.99 7.98 8.18
N ARG A 28 -5.11 8.45 6.93
CA ARG A 28 -6.11 7.98 5.96
C ARG A 28 -5.53 7.83 4.57
N MET A 29 -5.86 6.71 3.93
CA MET A 29 -5.48 6.39 2.56
C MET A 29 -6.67 5.81 1.82
N THR A 30 -6.87 6.22 0.57
CA THR A 30 -7.75 5.50 -0.37
C THR A 30 -6.89 4.72 -1.35
N PHE A 31 -7.12 3.42 -1.44
CA PHE A 31 -6.48 2.59 -2.45
C PHE A 31 -7.49 2.09 -3.48
N THR A 32 -7.04 1.98 -4.73
CA THR A 32 -7.78 1.38 -5.84
C THR A 32 -6.94 0.27 -6.45
N VAL A 33 -7.52 -0.92 -6.55
CA VAL A 33 -6.90 -2.07 -7.18
C VAL A 33 -7.05 -1.95 -8.70
N ILE A 34 -5.93 -1.83 -9.41
CA ILE A 34 -5.90 -1.76 -10.87
C ILE A 34 -5.90 -3.18 -11.47
N ARG A 35 -5.20 -4.11 -10.81
CA ARG A 35 -5.20 -5.54 -11.14
C ARG A 35 -5.08 -6.34 -9.86
N GLY A 36 -6.05 -7.20 -9.54
CA GLY A 36 -6.20 -7.83 -8.24
C GLY A 36 -5.55 -9.20 -8.08
N ALA A 37 -4.91 -9.75 -9.11
CA ALA A 37 -4.22 -11.04 -9.08
C ALA A 37 -5.06 -12.25 -8.58
N GLY A 38 -6.39 -12.15 -8.63
CA GLY A 38 -7.30 -13.14 -8.01
C GLY A 38 -7.36 -13.07 -6.48
N MET A 39 -6.65 -12.15 -5.83
CA MET A 39 -6.78 -11.84 -4.40
C MET A 39 -7.97 -10.91 -4.12
N THR A 40 -8.31 -10.07 -5.09
CA THR A 40 -9.45 -9.14 -5.03
C THR A 40 -9.90 -8.76 -6.44
N THR A 41 -11.02 -8.04 -6.56
CA THR A 41 -11.59 -7.62 -7.84
C THR A 41 -10.90 -6.36 -8.38
N ASP A 42 -10.63 -6.35 -9.69
CA ASP A 42 -10.17 -5.15 -10.40
C ASP A 42 -11.19 -4.02 -10.22
N GLY A 43 -10.70 -2.81 -9.92
CA GLY A 43 -11.51 -1.64 -9.61
C GLY A 43 -11.96 -1.53 -8.14
N HIS A 44 -11.70 -2.54 -7.29
CA HIS A 44 -11.96 -2.43 -5.85
C HIS A 44 -11.31 -1.16 -5.29
N THR A 45 -12.09 -0.36 -4.58
CA THR A 45 -11.61 0.89 -3.99
C THR A 45 -12.08 0.96 -2.56
N GLU A 46 -11.18 1.32 -1.66
CA GLU A 46 -11.46 1.40 -0.24
C GLU A 46 -10.64 2.50 0.43
N THR A 47 -11.30 3.24 1.32
CA THR A 47 -10.66 4.20 2.21
C THR A 47 -10.44 3.54 3.56
N VAL A 48 -9.18 3.53 4.00
CA VAL A 48 -8.72 2.84 5.21
C VAL A 48 -8.01 3.81 6.14
N ASP A 49 -8.10 3.52 7.44
CA ASP A 49 -7.22 4.14 8.42
C ASP A 49 -5.83 3.47 8.32
N VAL A 50 -4.79 4.28 8.22
CA VAL A 50 -3.40 3.83 8.06
C VAL A 50 -2.54 4.26 9.23
N GLU A 51 -1.57 3.41 9.56
CA GLU A 51 -0.43 3.80 10.38
C GLU A 51 0.81 3.90 9.49
N ILE A 52 1.49 5.04 9.55
CA ILE A 52 2.67 5.35 8.74
C ILE A 52 3.84 5.67 9.67
N VAL A 53 4.93 4.91 9.54
CA VAL A 53 6.16 5.13 10.29
C VAL A 53 7.32 5.32 9.31
N GLU A 54 7.98 6.47 9.36
CA GLU A 54 9.23 6.69 8.62
C GLU A 54 10.39 6.00 9.37
N ILE A 55 10.87 4.87 8.84
CA ILE A 55 11.95 4.08 9.48
C ILE A 55 13.32 4.75 9.25
N ARG A 56 13.49 5.33 8.06
CA ARG A 56 14.62 6.18 7.66
C ARG A 56 14.15 7.11 6.55
N GLN A 57 14.97 8.08 6.17
CA GLN A 57 14.66 9.01 5.09
C GLN A 57 14.17 8.27 3.84
N GLN A 58 12.97 8.63 3.36
CA GLN A 58 12.30 8.08 2.19
C GLN A 58 11.95 6.58 2.27
N VAL A 59 11.97 5.98 3.47
CA VAL A 59 11.53 4.60 3.69
C VAL A 59 10.45 4.57 4.75
N TYR A 60 9.28 4.08 4.36
CA TYR A 60 8.08 4.10 5.17
C TYR A 60 7.58 2.68 5.42
N LEU A 61 7.25 2.39 6.68
CA LEU A 61 6.40 1.26 7.07
C LEU A 61 4.96 1.77 7.08
N VAL A 62 4.12 1.21 6.23
CA VAL A 62 2.70 1.56 6.13
C VAL A 62 1.88 0.33 6.44
N SER A 63 0.92 0.43 7.35
CA SER A 63 0.06 -0.71 7.67
C SER A 63 -1.39 -0.31 7.88
N TRP A 64 -2.30 -1.20 7.50
CA TRP A 64 -3.73 -1.00 7.66
C TRP A 64 -4.47 -2.33 7.70
N ARG A 65 -5.76 -2.23 8.01
CA ARG A 65 -6.71 -3.34 7.94
C ARG A 65 -7.86 -2.94 7.02
N GLU A 66 -8.16 -3.82 6.07
CA GLU A 66 -9.31 -3.69 5.18
C GLU A 66 -10.61 -4.12 5.88
N ALA A 67 -11.75 -3.67 5.37
CA ALA A 67 -13.08 -4.03 5.85
C ALA A 67 -13.34 -5.55 5.82
N THR A 68 -12.70 -6.26 4.89
CA THR A 68 -12.70 -7.73 4.79
C THR A 68 -12.04 -8.41 5.99
N GLY A 69 -11.25 -7.68 6.78
CA GLY A 69 -10.41 -8.21 7.83
C GLY A 69 -8.99 -8.54 7.38
N ALA A 70 -8.68 -8.41 6.08
CA ALA A 70 -7.32 -8.54 5.60
C ALA A 70 -6.41 -7.48 6.23
N THR A 71 -5.19 -7.86 6.58
CA THR A 71 -4.19 -6.91 7.12
C THR A 71 -3.06 -6.78 6.11
N VAL A 72 -2.66 -5.54 5.85
CA VAL A 72 -1.58 -5.24 4.90
C VAL A 72 -0.48 -4.48 5.61
N VAL A 73 0.77 -4.86 5.34
CA VAL A 73 1.97 -4.18 5.80
C VAL A 73 2.91 -3.97 4.62
N HIS A 74 3.25 -2.72 4.36
CA HIS A 74 4.14 -2.28 3.31
C HIS A 74 5.44 -1.74 3.89
N VAL A 75 6.55 -2.05 3.22
CA VAL A 75 7.80 -1.29 3.31
C VAL A 75 8.01 -0.61 1.97
N GLU A 76 7.77 0.70 1.95
CA GLU A 76 7.87 1.58 0.78
C GLU A 76 9.21 2.32 0.82
N ASP A 77 10.17 1.89 0.01
CA ASP A 77 11.44 2.60 -0.19
C ASP A 77 11.33 3.47 -1.46
N LEU A 78 10.94 4.72 -1.24
CA LEU A 78 10.74 5.71 -2.30
C LEU A 78 12.06 6.17 -2.93
N ALA A 79 13.19 6.07 -2.20
CA ALA A 79 14.50 6.42 -2.74
C ALA A 79 14.95 5.43 -3.83
N ASN A 80 14.60 4.15 -3.67
CA ASN A 80 14.92 3.08 -4.62
C ASN A 80 13.74 2.67 -5.52
N SER A 81 12.56 3.27 -5.34
CA SER A 81 11.32 2.91 -6.04
C SER A 81 10.92 1.43 -5.85
N THR A 82 11.19 0.87 -4.67
CA THR A 82 10.90 -0.54 -4.34
C THR A 82 9.84 -0.64 -3.24
N LEU A 83 9.00 -1.67 -3.33
CA LEU A 83 7.96 -1.96 -2.37
C LEU A 83 7.98 -3.45 -1.99
N HIS A 84 7.95 -3.72 -0.69
CA HIS A 84 7.62 -5.03 -0.15
C HIS A 84 6.25 -4.97 0.50
N SER A 85 5.35 -5.90 0.13
CA SER A 85 3.99 -5.97 0.65
C SER A 85 3.72 -7.34 1.26
N ASN A 86 3.28 -7.33 2.51
CA ASN A 86 2.82 -8.49 3.24
C ASN A 86 1.31 -8.36 3.45
N VAL A 87 0.53 -9.24 2.83
CA VAL A 87 -0.93 -9.27 2.96
C VAL A 87 -1.31 -10.54 3.69
N THR A 88 -2.05 -10.43 4.78
CA THR A 88 -2.69 -11.58 5.44
C THR A 88 -4.16 -11.58 5.10
N LEU A 89 -4.62 -12.61 4.39
CA LEU A 89 -6.00 -12.80 3.95
C LEU A 89 -6.41 -14.24 4.30
N ASP A 90 -7.53 -14.40 5.00
CA ASP A 90 -8.05 -15.70 5.46
C ASP A 90 -7.01 -16.59 6.18
N GLY A 91 -6.17 -15.96 7.00
CA GLY A 91 -5.10 -16.64 7.75
C GLY A 91 -3.89 -17.05 6.91
N ARG A 92 -3.88 -16.76 5.60
CA ARG A 92 -2.75 -17.00 4.71
C ARG A 92 -1.95 -15.71 4.50
N LEU A 93 -0.63 -15.83 4.62
CA LEU A 93 0.30 -14.75 4.34
C LEU A 93 0.79 -14.79 2.89
N TYR A 94 0.58 -13.70 2.19
CA TYR A 94 1.10 -13.42 0.85
C TYR A 94 2.26 -12.42 0.98
N ARG A 95 3.38 -12.73 0.34
CA ARG A 95 4.56 -11.86 0.29
C ARG A 95 4.79 -11.45 -1.15
N LEU A 96 4.68 -10.16 -1.40
CA LEU A 96 4.78 -9.56 -2.71
C LEU A 96 5.93 -8.54 -2.69
N HIS A 97 6.55 -8.37 -3.83
CA HIS A 97 7.63 -7.39 -4.01
C HIS A 97 7.53 -6.82 -5.43
N GLY A 98 7.85 -5.55 -5.54
CA GLY A 98 7.89 -4.87 -6.82
C GLY A 98 8.27 -3.40 -6.66
N THR A 99 7.61 -2.55 -7.43
CA THR A 99 7.97 -1.14 -7.53
C THR A 99 6.89 -0.23 -7.00
N VAL A 100 7.30 0.97 -6.58
CA VAL A 100 6.41 2.06 -6.18
C VAL A 100 6.91 3.37 -6.78
N LYS A 101 5.99 4.17 -7.32
CA LYS A 101 6.29 5.49 -7.89
C LYS A 101 5.15 6.47 -7.62
N GLU A 102 5.49 7.72 -7.38
CA GLU A 102 4.52 8.82 -7.36
C GLU A 102 3.96 9.07 -8.77
N ILE A 103 2.67 9.39 -8.90
CA ILE A 103 1.98 9.66 -10.16
C ILE A 103 1.05 10.87 -10.10
#